data_AF-A0A932Q178-F1
#
_entry.id   AF-A0A932Q178-F1
#
_cell.length_a   1.000
_cell.length_b   1.000
_cell.length_c   1.000
_cell.angle_alpha   90.00
_cell.angle_beta   90.00
_cell.angle_gamma   90.00
#
_symmetry.space_group_name_H-M   'P 1'
#
loop_
_entity.id
_entity.type
_entity.pdbx_description
1 polymer ?
#
loop_
_entity_poly.entity_id
_entity_poly.type
_entity_poly.pdbx_seq_one_letter_code
_entity_poly.pdbx_strand_id
1 'polypeptide(L)' 'MKPVVHGLEAKYGNCVDFVYLDIDNPQTDNVKRQLGYRVQPEFYLLDGAGKIIWKNFGYLTEQELENQLRVIAKK' A
#
# COMPACT_ATOMS: atom_id res chain seq x y z
N MET A 1 -0.20 9.99 8.11
CA MET A 1 -0.50 10.37 6.71
C MET A 1 -1.81 9.72 6.29
N LYS A 2 -2.94 10.43 6.38
CA LYS A 2 -4.25 9.94 5.91
C LYS A 2 -4.73 10.55 4.58
N PRO A 3 -4.47 11.83 4.22
CA PRO A 3 -5.24 12.45 3.14
C PRO A 3 -4.91 11.93 1.73
N VAL A 4 -3.66 11.57 1.47
CA VAL A 4 -3.18 11.16 0.14
C VAL A 4 -3.79 9.83 -0.33
N VAL A 5 -3.89 8.83 0.55
CA VAL A 5 -4.37 7.50 0.17
C VAL A 5 -5.89 7.48 -0.01
N HIS A 6 -6.65 8.28 0.76
CA HIS A 6 -8.11 8.36 0.61
C HIS A 6 -8.56 8.90 -0.75
N GLY A 7 -7.80 9.84 -1.35
CA GLY A 7 -8.07 10.33 -2.70
C GLY A 7 -7.93 9.24 -3.77
N LEU A 8 -6.89 8.40 -3.62
CA LEU A 8 -6.66 7.25 -4.49
C LEU A 8 -7.68 6.14 -4.28
N GLU A 9 -8.09 5.89 -3.04
CA GLU A 9 -9.12 4.91 -2.69
C GLU A 9 -10.47 5.27 -3.33
N ALA A 10 -10.86 6.55 -3.33
CA ALA A 10 -12.06 7.00 -4.03
C ALA A 10 -11.98 6.77 -5.56
N LYS A 11 -10.78 6.84 -6.14
CA LYS A 11 -10.57 6.74 -7.60
C LYS A 11 -10.37 5.30 -8.08
N TYR A 12 -9.70 4.48 -7.28
CA TYR A 12 -9.26 3.13 -7.64
C TYR A 12 -9.91 2.02 -6.80
N GLY A 13 -10.75 2.34 -5.81
CA GLY A 13 -11.37 1.36 -4.91
C GLY A 13 -12.22 0.28 -5.60
N ASN A 14 -12.64 0.50 -6.85
CA ASN A 14 -13.31 -0.53 -7.66
C ASN A 14 -12.35 -1.55 -8.30
N CYS A 15 -11.05 -1.24 -8.37
CA CYS A 15 -10.03 -2.04 -9.06
C CYS A 15 -8.86 -2.43 -8.15
N VAL A 16 -8.74 -1.80 -6.97
CA VAL A 16 -7.63 -1.95 -6.03
C VAL A 16 -8.17 -1.94 -4.62
N ASP A 17 -7.81 -2.97 -3.85
CA ASP A 17 -8.10 -3.02 -2.41
C ASP A 17 -7.04 -2.25 -1.62
N PHE A 18 -7.49 -1.34 -0.77
CA PHE A 18 -6.63 -0.57 0.12
C PHE A 18 -6.67 -1.19 1.52
N VAL A 19 -5.52 -1.68 1.99
CA VAL A 19 -5.38 -2.30 3.32
C VAL A 19 -4.43 -1.46 4.16
N TYR A 20 -4.94 -0.95 5.29
CA TYR A 20 -4.15 -0.20 6.26
C TYR A 20 -3.73 -1.13 7.41
N LEU A 21 -2.43 -1.33 7.56
CA LEU A 21 -1.87 -2.09 8.66
C LEU A 21 -1.52 -1.16 9.81
N ASP A 22 -2.23 -1.31 10.93
CA ASP A 22 -1.88 -0.64 12.17
C ASP A 22 -0.70 -1.35 12.84
N ILE A 23 0.37 -0.61 13.09
CA ILE A 23 1.65 -1.13 13.56
C ILE A 23 1.65 -1.32 15.09
N ASP A 24 0.78 -0.61 15.80
CA ASP A 24 0.58 -0.77 17.24
C ASP A 24 -0.39 -1.91 17.56
N ASN A 25 -1.10 -2.44 16.55
CA ASN A 25 -1.96 -3.59 16.71
C ASN A 25 -1.14 -4.90 16.73
N PRO A 26 -1.18 -5.70 17.81
CA PRO A 26 -0.45 -6.96 17.90
C PRO A 26 -0.93 -8.02 16.88
N GLN A 27 -2.16 -7.91 16.38
CA GLN A 27 -2.67 -8.82 15.35
C GLN A 27 -1.97 -8.64 13.99
N THR A 28 -1.28 -7.51 13.77
CA THR A 28 -0.51 -7.28 12.53
C THR A 28 0.92 -7.81 12.62
N ASP A 29 1.37 -8.33 13.78
CA ASP A 29 2.76 -8.77 14.01
C ASP A 29 3.22 -9.87 13.06
N ASN A 30 2.32 -10.77 12.67
CA ASN A 30 2.66 -11.83 11.71
C ASN A 30 2.93 -11.22 10.33
N VAL A 31 2.03 -10.35 9.87
CA VAL A 31 2.14 -9.67 8.58
C VAL A 31 3.37 -8.75 8.55
N LYS A 32 3.62 -7.97 9.60
CA LYS A 32 4.82 -7.11 9.73
C LYS A 32 6.11 -7.91 9.59
N ARG A 33 6.19 -9.07 10.23
CA ARG A 33 7.35 -9.97 10.12
C ARG A 33 7.51 -10.53 8.72
N GLN A 34 6.42 -11.00 8.10
CA GLN A 34 6.45 -11.55 6.73
C GLN A 34 6.85 -10.50 5.68
N LEU A 35 6.42 -9.25 5.84
CA LEU A 35 6.74 -8.14 4.95
C LEU A 35 8.15 -7.55 5.19
N GLY A 36 8.83 -7.97 6.26
CA GLY A 36 10.15 -7.44 6.63
C GLY A 36 10.09 -5.96 6.98
N TYR A 37 9.06 -5.56 7.72
CA TYR A 37 8.80 -4.19 8.12
C TYR A 37 9.93 -3.64 9.00
N ARG A 38 10.44 -2.43 8.68
CA ARG A 38 11.58 -1.82 9.39
C ARG A 38 11.36 -0.35 9.76
N VAL A 39 10.65 0.41 8.93
CA VAL A 39 10.48 1.86 9.12
C VAL A 39 9.05 2.32 8.81
N GLN A 40 8.68 3.49 9.30
CA GLN A 40 7.39 4.12 9.00
C GLN A 40 7.55 5.43 8.25
N PRO A 41 6.62 5.75 7.34
CA PRO A 41 5.59 4.88 6.77
C PRO A 41 6.18 3.92 5.71
N GLU A 42 5.60 2.73 5.57
CA GLU A 42 5.97 1.75 4.53
C GLU A 42 4.74 1.42 3.67
N PHE A 43 4.96 1.30 2.37
CA PHE A 43 3.92 1.02 1.37
C PHE A 43 4.28 -0.24 0.58
N TYR A 44 3.28 -1.06 0.35
CA TYR A 44 3.39 -2.32 -0.38
C TYR A 44 2.31 -2.39 -1.45
N LEU A 45 2.70 -2.76 -2.66
CA LEU A 45 1.77 -3.07 -3.74
C LEU A 45 1.85 -4.57 -4.03
N LEU A 46 0.68 -5.20 -3.99
CA LEU A 46 0.49 -6.62 -4.24
C LEU A 46 -0.25 -6.79 -5.58
N ASP A 47 0.06 -7.85 -6.31
CA ASP A 47 -0.78 -8.30 -7.43
C ASP A 47 -1.97 -9.15 -6.93
N GLY A 48 -2.86 -9.53 -7.86
CA GLY A 48 -4.02 -10.37 -7.54
C GLY A 48 -3.69 -11.79 -7.03
N ALA A 49 -2.43 -12.20 -7.06
CA ALA A 49 -1.96 -13.46 -6.47
C ALA A 49 -1.30 -13.25 -5.09
N GLY A 50 -1.28 -12.02 -4.57
CA GLY A 50 -0.65 -11.68 -3.29
C GLY A 50 0.87 -11.57 -3.37
N LYS A 51 1.45 -11.44 -4.57
CA LYS A 51 2.90 -11.22 -4.73
C LYS A 51 3.21 -9.72 -4.64
N ILE A 52 4.22 -9.37 -3.83
CA ILE A 52 4.72 -7.99 -3.76
C ILE A 52 5.41 -7.65 -5.08
N ILE A 53 4.86 -6.68 -5.79
CA ILE A 53 5.40 -6.17 -7.06
C ILE A 53 6.08 -4.82 -6.89
N TRP A 54 5.78 -4.11 -5.80
CA TRP A 54 6.44 -2.87 -5.44
C TRP A 54 6.42 -2.64 -3.93
N LYS A 55 7.50 -2.05 -3.41
CA LYS A 55 7.68 -1.68 -2.00
C LYS A 55 8.42 -0.36 -1.95
N ASN A 56 7.97 0.57 -1.11
CA ASN A 56 8.70 1.78 -0.82
C ASN A 56 8.45 2.28 0.61
N PHE A 57 9.32 3.13 1.12
CA PHE A 57 9.26 3.67 2.47
C PHE A 57 9.42 5.18 2.48
N GLY A 58 8.95 5.83 3.54
CA GLY A 58 9.03 7.27 3.71
C GLY A 58 7.83 8.04 3.15
N TYR A 59 8.02 9.33 2.93
CA TYR A 59 6.96 10.23 2.47
C TYR A 59 6.82 10.11 0.95
N LEU A 60 5.65 9.65 0.51
CA LEU A 60 5.28 9.63 -0.90
C LEU A 60 4.15 10.61 -1.17
N THR A 61 4.20 11.21 -2.35
CA THR A 61 3.15 12.06 -2.88
C THR A 61 2.03 11.22 -3.49
N GLU A 62 0.85 11.83 -3.63
CA GLU A 62 -0.31 11.20 -4.31
C GLU A 62 0.04 10.77 -5.72
N GLN A 63 0.77 11.62 -6.45
CA GLN A 63 1.15 11.37 -7.83
C GLN A 63 2.12 10.18 -7.96
N GLU A 64 3.06 10.03 -7.03
CA GLU A 64 3.95 8.86 -7.00
C GLU A 64 3.18 7.56 -6.79
N LEU A 65 2.23 7.55 -5.85
CA LEU A 65 1.37 6.40 -5.58
C LEU A 65 0.43 6.11 -6.77
N GLU A 66 -0.20 7.13 -7.34
CA GLU A 66 -1.06 6.99 -8.52
C GLU A 66 -0.32 6.36 -9.71
N ASN A 67 0.92 6.79 -9.95
CA ASN A 67 1.74 6.24 -11.02
C ASN A 67 1.96 4.73 -10.86
N GLN A 68 2.13 4.23 -9.64
CA GLN A 68 2.25 2.78 -9.39
C GLN A 68 0.91 2.07 -9.60
N LEU A 69 -0.20 2.65 -9.12
CA LEU A 69 -1.54 2.07 -9.31
C LEU A 69 -1.93 1.98 -10.79
N ARG A 70 -1.53 2.95 -11.61
CA ARG A 70 -1.79 2.94 -13.06
C ARG A 70 -1.11 1.78 -13.78
N VAL A 71 0.04 1.30 -13.28
CA VAL A 71 0.74 0.16 -13.88
C VAL A 71 -0.07 -1.13 -13.69
N ILE A 72 -0.77 -1.28 -12.57
CA ILE A 72 -1.58 -2.48 -12.29
C ILE A 72 -3.00 -2.39 -12.84
N ALA A 73 -3.61 -1.21 -12.86
CA ALA A 73 -4.98 -1.01 -13.31
C ALA A 73 -5.15 -1.07 -14.85
N LYS A 74 -4.07 -1.22 -15.61
CA LYS A 74 -4.07 -1.27 -17.09
C LYS A 74 -4.35 -2.66 -17.69
N LYS A 75 -4.96 -3.58 -16.93
CA LYS A 75 -5.32 -4.91 -17.43
C LYS A 75 -6.75 -4.97 -17.96
#